data_AF-A0ABC9YVE2-F1
#
_entry.id   AF-A0ABC9YVE2-F1
#
_cell.length_a   1.000
_cell.length_b   1.000
_cell.length_c   1.000
_cell.angle_alpha   90.00
_cell.angle_beta   90.00
_cell.angle_gamma   90.00
#
_symmetry.space_group_name_H-M   'P 1'
#
loop_
_entity.id
_entity.type
_entity.pdbx_description
1 polymer ?
#
loop_
_entity_poly.entity_id
_entity_poly.type
_entity_poly.pdbx_seq_one_letter_code
_entity_poly.pdbx_strand_id
1 'polypeptide(L)'
;MTADGVHIDFGKAQVSADGTVAPAGTALEVSGESAATPIETALFRPFAPAIDVRLADGALPPSSSIRLSFVLDRATVDTQIAQGNTPVVITRNAAGEIDVLPATWDDKASTLRAESSHLSGFWAGWLDAKAITTSITDGIAAALQLRYPKPDCVGASAELNGVTIGASPVDRDVAWPCVAARDGRFEVALQSNSPWVWLARTAPAAQSYEAHGRDLAGALAAGIFYQSRRGRTNDTSVLVAGDTTTIPFDAQHPPTRGELQIDAGLSLVSVMLAEIDAAARLLRIDLGLYKDISAAFDKLTCLSGVVEGLNQLSGNDFATKAGALGRTMIDCLGAIGGLAGGVFLGVLGGIIASVFVSVGGLWLTLTGQNEAFFTINATRPNAATENGYRRITLGMSVKDVLAILSPIVRDTTYYSHCRVLSDQPDRVYDFSVWIDTAKGVVTGIETPPGTTTDRGVGDGSTPARIIAAYNADHTIEQGAIGGQGSPAIIVRSKTATDRTHFLCFPIKEDGNAGPPSIGRPYASEGC
;
A
#
# COMPACT_ATOMS: atom_id res chain seq x y z
N MET A 1 10.70 57.45 -9.57
CA MET A 1 9.37 57.08 -10.10
C MET A 1 8.55 58.34 -10.24
N THR A 2 7.91 58.55 -11.39
CA THR A 2 7.03 59.70 -11.62
C THR A 2 5.56 59.29 -11.44
N ALA A 3 4.64 60.25 -11.48
CA ALA A 3 3.20 59.96 -11.47
C ALA A 3 2.77 59.05 -12.64
N ASP A 4 3.49 59.11 -13.75
CA ASP A 4 3.26 58.30 -14.96
C ASP A 4 4.01 56.95 -14.95
N GLY A 5 4.80 56.67 -13.91
CA GLY A 5 5.60 55.46 -13.77
C GLY A 5 7.07 55.61 -14.15
N VAL A 6 7.71 54.49 -14.50
CA VAL A 6 9.10 54.45 -14.96
C VAL A 6 9.30 53.27 -15.91
N HIS A 7 10.16 53.47 -16.91
CA HIS A 7 10.61 52.44 -17.84
C HIS A 7 12.13 52.46 -17.88
N ILE A 8 12.76 51.30 -17.70
CA ILE A 8 14.22 51.14 -17.67
C ILE A 8 14.61 50.01 -18.62
N ASP A 9 15.47 50.32 -19.58
CA ASP A 9 16.11 49.35 -20.45
C ASP A 9 17.46 48.90 -19.88
N PHE A 10 17.67 47.59 -19.76
CA PHE A 10 18.91 46.98 -19.31
C PHE A 10 19.28 45.80 -20.22
N GLY A 11 20.13 46.06 -21.22
CA GLY A 11 20.51 45.06 -22.22
C GLY A 11 19.30 44.59 -23.03
N LYS A 12 18.91 43.31 -22.88
CA LYS A 12 17.72 42.71 -23.53
C LYS A 12 16.46 42.77 -22.65
N ALA A 13 16.59 43.19 -21.40
CA ALA A 13 15.50 43.28 -20.45
C ALA A 13 14.97 44.71 -20.39
N GLN A 14 13.66 44.84 -20.27
CA GLN A 14 12.98 46.10 -20.02
C GLN A 14 12.11 45.93 -18.78
N VAL A 15 12.25 46.85 -17.84
CA VAL A 15 11.49 46.87 -16.59
C VAL A 15 10.57 48.09 -16.62
N SER A 16 9.28 47.87 -16.47
CA SER A 16 8.30 48.94 -16.35
C SER A 16 7.52 48.82 -15.05
N ALA A 17 7.36 49.94 -14.37
CA ALA A 17 6.58 50.09 -13.15
C ALA A 17 5.64 51.28 -13.32
N ASP A 18 4.38 51.14 -12.91
CA ASP A 18 3.46 52.27 -12.87
C ASP A 18 3.76 53.21 -11.69
N GLY A 19 3.12 54.38 -11.65
CA GLY A 19 3.31 55.35 -10.57
C GLY A 19 2.82 54.88 -9.20
N THR A 20 2.16 53.72 -9.10
CA THR A 20 1.62 53.15 -7.86
C THR A 20 2.55 52.16 -7.18
N VAL A 21 3.61 51.69 -7.85
CA VAL A 21 4.57 50.72 -7.32
C VAL A 21 5.29 51.20 -6.04
N ALA A 22 5.49 52.51 -5.88
CA ALA A 22 6.20 53.17 -4.79
C ALA A 22 5.81 54.67 -4.70
N PRO A 23 6.19 55.40 -3.63
CA PRO A 23 5.96 56.85 -3.57
C PRO A 23 6.69 57.61 -4.68
N ALA A 24 6.07 58.71 -5.15
CA ALA A 24 6.71 59.61 -6.12
C ALA A 24 8.06 60.11 -5.61
N GLY A 25 9.06 60.12 -6.49
CA GLY A 25 10.46 60.45 -6.12
C GLY A 25 11.34 59.24 -5.78
N THR A 26 10.77 58.09 -5.44
CA THR A 26 11.55 56.86 -5.17
C THR A 26 12.25 56.37 -6.45
N ALA A 27 13.56 56.15 -6.44
CA ALA A 27 14.28 55.65 -7.61
C ALA A 27 14.12 54.13 -7.75
N LEU A 28 13.76 53.66 -8.95
CA LEU A 28 13.83 52.25 -9.33
C LEU A 28 15.20 52.01 -9.97
N GLU A 29 15.92 51.03 -9.46
CA GLU A 29 17.24 50.66 -9.95
C GLU A 29 17.17 49.27 -10.59
N VAL A 30 17.80 49.13 -11.75
CA VAL A 30 18.01 47.84 -12.42
C VAL A 30 19.51 47.67 -12.61
N SER A 31 20.05 46.57 -12.10
CA SER A 31 21.46 46.24 -12.22
C SER A 31 21.65 44.80 -12.68
N GLY A 32 22.88 44.42 -13.03
CA GLY A 32 23.18 43.04 -13.38
C GLY A 32 23.24 42.16 -12.13
N GLU A 33 22.53 41.04 -12.14
CA GLU A 33 22.60 40.05 -11.06
C GLU A 33 23.84 39.15 -11.26
N SER A 34 24.66 39.08 -10.21
CA SER A 34 25.93 38.35 -10.22
C SER A 34 25.80 36.94 -9.64
N ALA A 35 24.71 36.66 -8.93
CA ALA A 35 24.41 35.34 -8.42
C ALA A 35 24.21 34.35 -9.58
N ALA A 36 24.74 33.14 -9.40
CA ALA A 36 24.49 32.03 -10.29
C ALA A 36 22.98 31.77 -10.42
N THR A 37 22.56 31.24 -11.57
CA THR A 37 21.17 30.86 -11.77
C THR A 37 20.72 29.94 -10.63
N PRO A 38 19.56 30.20 -10.01
CA PRO A 38 19.08 29.41 -8.89
C PRO A 38 18.76 27.95 -9.25
N ILE A 39 18.69 27.63 -10.55
CA ILE A 39 18.42 26.30 -11.09
C ILE A 39 19.68 25.76 -11.78
N GLU A 40 19.85 24.42 -11.77
CA GLU A 40 20.93 23.73 -12.48
C GLU A 40 20.95 24.09 -13.98
N THR A 41 22.15 24.38 -14.49
CA THR A 41 22.38 24.81 -15.88
C THR A 41 22.01 23.75 -16.92
N ALA A 42 21.83 22.48 -16.50
CA ALA A 42 21.36 21.40 -17.36
C ALA A 42 19.87 21.55 -17.72
N LEU A 43 19.06 22.14 -16.83
CA LEU A 43 17.61 22.29 -16.99
C LEU A 43 17.21 23.68 -17.47
N PHE A 44 18.07 24.68 -17.22
CA PHE A 44 17.81 26.08 -17.54
C PHE A 44 18.97 26.73 -18.31
N ARG A 45 18.65 27.34 -19.45
CA ARG A 45 19.61 28.05 -20.31
C ARG A 45 19.25 29.53 -20.41
N PRO A 46 19.97 30.44 -19.73
CA PRO A 46 19.66 31.86 -19.80
C PRO A 46 19.84 32.41 -21.22
N PHE A 47 18.90 33.23 -21.68
CA PHE A 47 18.99 33.92 -22.99
C PHE A 47 19.22 35.43 -22.87
N ALA A 48 19.11 35.96 -21.64
CA ALA A 48 19.37 37.34 -21.27
C ALA A 48 20.26 37.38 -20.01
N PRO A 49 21.01 38.47 -19.80
CA PRO A 49 21.66 38.72 -18.51
C PRO A 49 20.65 38.68 -17.38
N ALA A 50 21.04 38.11 -16.25
CA ALA A 50 20.25 38.20 -15.03
C ALA A 50 20.22 39.65 -14.56
N ILE A 51 19.06 40.09 -14.06
CA ILE A 51 18.86 41.47 -13.58
C ILE A 51 18.42 41.46 -12.13
N ASP A 52 18.91 42.39 -11.34
CA ASP A 52 18.39 42.68 -10.00
C ASP A 52 17.61 44.00 -10.07
N VAL A 53 16.36 43.97 -9.60
CA VAL A 53 15.50 45.15 -9.54
C VAL A 53 15.27 45.51 -8.09
N ARG A 54 15.51 46.77 -7.72
CA ARG A 54 15.36 47.27 -6.35
C ARG A 54 14.91 48.73 -6.33
N LEU A 55 14.44 49.19 -5.17
CA LEU A 55 14.22 50.61 -4.90
C LEU A 55 15.44 51.14 -4.15
N ALA A 56 15.97 52.31 -4.55
CA ALA A 56 17.23 52.87 -4.05
C ALA A 56 17.30 53.05 -2.52
N ASP A 57 16.14 53.20 -1.86
CA ASP A 57 16.03 53.40 -0.41
C ASP A 57 15.87 52.10 0.39
N GLY A 58 15.96 50.94 -0.26
CA GLY A 58 16.11 49.62 0.37
C GLY A 58 14.95 49.09 1.23
N ALA A 59 13.81 49.79 1.36
CA ALA A 59 12.89 49.51 2.48
C ALA A 59 11.39 49.42 2.17
N LEU A 60 10.94 49.15 0.94
CA LEU A 60 9.53 48.83 0.70
C LEU A 60 9.37 47.71 -0.34
N PRO A 61 8.57 46.65 -0.08
CA PRO A 61 8.04 45.81 -1.15
C PRO A 61 7.16 46.68 -2.07
N PRO A 62 7.08 46.34 -3.36
CA PRO A 62 6.34 47.16 -4.31
C PRO A 62 4.84 47.09 -3.96
N SER A 63 4.15 48.22 -4.06
CA SER A 63 2.71 48.33 -3.74
C SER A 63 1.80 47.80 -4.85
N SER A 64 2.36 47.59 -6.04
CA SER A 64 1.72 46.98 -7.21
C SER A 64 2.77 46.21 -8.02
N SER A 65 2.34 45.38 -8.98
CA SER A 65 3.26 44.55 -9.76
C SER A 65 4.14 45.37 -10.71
N ILE A 66 5.39 44.96 -10.85
CA ILE A 66 6.26 45.41 -11.94
C ILE A 66 6.11 44.48 -13.14
N ARG A 67 6.35 45.01 -14.34
CA ARG A 67 6.38 44.24 -15.58
C ARG A 67 7.80 44.11 -16.09
N LEU A 68 8.14 42.88 -16.44
CA LEU A 68 9.40 42.48 -17.05
C LEU A 68 9.13 42.10 -18.50
N SER A 69 9.93 42.64 -19.40
CA SER A 69 9.85 42.37 -20.84
C SER A 69 11.23 41.99 -21.36
N PHE A 70 11.33 40.87 -22.08
CA PHE A 70 12.59 40.42 -22.66
C PHE A 70 12.46 40.30 -24.17
N VAL A 71 13.24 41.10 -24.90
CA VAL A 71 13.21 41.11 -26.36
C VAL A 71 14.02 39.92 -26.88
N LEU A 72 13.39 39.09 -27.71
CA LEU A 72 14.00 37.90 -28.29
C LEU A 72 13.87 37.90 -29.80
N ASP A 73 14.87 37.33 -30.46
CA ASP A 73 14.79 37.06 -31.88
C ASP A 73 13.76 35.96 -32.14
N ARG A 74 12.84 36.22 -33.07
CA ARG A 74 11.72 35.31 -33.38
C ARG A 74 12.21 33.95 -33.88
N ALA A 75 13.21 33.93 -34.77
CA ALA A 75 13.74 32.69 -35.31
C ALA A 75 14.36 31.81 -34.22
N THR A 76 15.02 32.44 -33.23
CA THR A 76 15.52 31.77 -32.03
C THR A 76 14.38 31.17 -31.21
N VAL A 77 13.31 31.93 -30.97
CA VAL A 77 12.14 31.45 -30.21
C VAL A 77 11.48 30.26 -30.90
N ASP A 78 11.21 30.36 -32.20
CA ASP A 78 10.60 29.27 -32.98
C ASP A 78 11.48 28.01 -32.96
N THR A 79 12.80 28.17 -33.08
CA THR A 79 13.76 27.05 -32.99
C THR A 79 13.72 26.38 -31.62
N GLN A 80 13.69 27.16 -30.54
CA GLN A 80 13.69 26.65 -29.16
C GLN A 80 12.37 25.95 -28.83
N ILE A 81 11.24 26.52 -29.24
CA ILE A 81 9.92 25.88 -29.10
C ILE A 81 9.86 24.58 -29.92
N ALA A 82 10.38 24.57 -31.15
CA ALA A 82 10.46 23.35 -31.97
C ALA A 82 11.34 22.27 -31.35
N GLN A 83 12.34 22.65 -30.54
CA GLN A 83 13.17 21.74 -29.74
C GLN A 83 12.50 21.30 -28.43
N GLY A 84 11.30 21.82 -28.12
CA GLY A 84 10.54 21.51 -26.91
C GLY A 84 10.91 22.37 -25.69
N ASN A 85 11.62 23.47 -25.88
CA ASN A 85 12.01 24.37 -24.79
C ASN A 85 10.94 25.45 -24.55
N THR A 86 10.73 25.80 -23.29
CA THR A 86 9.73 26.79 -22.87
C THR A 86 10.42 28.04 -22.33
N PRO A 87 10.06 29.25 -22.79
CA PRO A 87 10.64 30.48 -22.24
C PRO A 87 10.03 30.76 -20.87
N VAL A 88 10.87 30.99 -19.87
CA VAL A 88 10.44 31.27 -18.49
C VAL A 88 11.25 32.41 -17.88
N VAL A 89 10.69 33.03 -16.84
CA VAL A 89 11.39 34.02 -16.00
C VAL A 89 11.43 33.47 -14.59
N ILE A 90 12.62 33.20 -14.07
CA ILE A 90 12.85 32.73 -12.71
C ILE A 90 13.19 33.92 -11.83
N THR A 91 12.77 33.90 -10.57
CA THR A 91 13.04 34.95 -9.59
C THR A 91 13.32 34.35 -8.22
N ARG A 92 13.80 35.18 -7.28
CA ARG A 92 13.71 34.88 -5.85
C ARG A 92 12.59 35.70 -5.23
N ASN A 93 11.65 35.07 -4.55
CA ASN A 93 10.59 35.79 -3.84
C ASN A 93 11.15 36.54 -2.61
N ALA A 94 10.29 37.29 -1.91
CA ALA A 94 10.68 38.04 -0.72
C ALA A 94 11.22 37.17 0.44
N ALA A 95 10.93 35.87 0.46
CA ALA A 95 11.47 34.89 1.42
C ALA A 95 12.83 34.30 0.99
N GLY A 96 13.35 34.70 -0.18
CA GLY A 96 14.59 34.18 -0.76
C GLY A 96 14.44 32.84 -1.49
N GLU A 97 13.20 32.34 -1.61
CA GLU A 97 12.87 31.09 -2.29
C GLU A 97 12.79 31.29 -3.80
N ILE A 98 13.01 30.22 -4.56
CA ILE A 98 13.01 30.26 -6.02
C ILE A 98 11.57 30.20 -6.52
N ASP A 99 11.24 31.07 -7.46
CA ASP A 99 9.91 31.18 -8.06
C ASP A 99 10.01 31.29 -9.59
N VAL A 100 9.03 30.75 -10.31
CA VAL A 100 8.91 30.84 -11.78
C VAL A 100 7.70 31.69 -12.11
N LEU A 101 7.94 32.88 -12.66
CA LEU A 101 6.89 33.81 -13.04
C LEU A 101 6.14 33.30 -14.28
N PRO A 102 4.80 33.38 -14.29
CA PRO A 102 4.02 33.20 -15.49
C PRO A 102 4.47 34.20 -16.56
N ALA A 103 4.91 33.69 -17.70
CA ALA A 103 5.41 34.50 -18.79
C ALA A 103 4.59 34.26 -20.06
N THR A 104 4.18 35.34 -20.71
CA THR A 104 3.43 35.30 -21.98
C THR A 104 4.31 35.80 -23.10
N TRP A 105 4.40 35.03 -24.18
CA TRP A 105 5.09 35.46 -25.38
C TRP A 105 4.17 36.31 -26.26
N ASP A 106 4.60 37.53 -26.59
CA ASP A 106 3.93 38.44 -27.53
C ASP A 106 4.57 38.29 -28.91
N ASP A 107 3.88 37.57 -29.81
CA ASP A 107 4.31 37.32 -31.19
C ASP A 107 4.61 38.61 -31.97
N LYS A 108 3.82 39.66 -31.77
CA LYS A 108 3.93 40.90 -32.56
C LYS A 108 5.12 41.73 -32.09
N ALA A 109 5.32 41.79 -30.77
CA ALA A 109 6.41 42.54 -30.17
C ALA A 109 7.73 41.73 -30.10
N SER A 110 7.69 40.43 -30.41
CA SER A 110 8.81 39.51 -30.19
C SER A 110 9.39 39.63 -28.77
N THR A 111 8.48 39.66 -27.79
CA THR A 111 8.81 39.95 -26.39
C THR A 111 8.20 38.92 -25.46
N LEU A 112 9.00 38.37 -24.55
CA LEU A 112 8.49 37.59 -23.42
C LEU A 112 8.12 38.55 -22.28
N ARG A 113 6.86 38.51 -21.81
CA ARG A 113 6.37 39.38 -20.73
C ARG A 113 6.04 38.58 -19.48
N ALA A 114 6.53 39.04 -18.33
CA ALA A 114 6.17 38.50 -17.02
C ALA A 114 5.81 39.66 -16.07
N GLU A 115 5.00 39.39 -15.05
CA GLU A 115 4.67 40.34 -14.00
C GLU A 115 5.15 39.79 -12.64
N SER A 116 5.70 40.66 -11.80
CA SER A 116 6.22 40.31 -10.47
C SER A 116 5.66 41.24 -9.42
N SER A 117 5.17 40.68 -8.31
CA SER A 117 4.71 41.43 -7.13
C SER A 117 5.82 41.71 -6.12
N HIS A 118 7.07 41.35 -6.42
CA HIS A 118 8.23 41.61 -5.59
C HIS A 118 9.41 42.11 -6.43
N LEU A 119 10.40 42.68 -5.75
CA LEU A 119 11.63 43.21 -6.32
C LEU A 119 12.80 42.32 -5.87
N SER A 120 13.54 41.75 -6.82
CA SER A 120 14.66 40.84 -6.57
C SER A 120 15.47 40.58 -7.85
N GLY A 121 16.32 39.54 -7.82
CA GLY A 121 16.95 38.95 -8.99
C GLY A 121 15.96 38.22 -9.90
N PHE A 122 16.10 38.42 -11.21
CA PHE A 122 15.35 37.77 -12.28
C PHE A 122 16.29 37.17 -13.32
N TRP A 123 16.02 35.92 -13.71
CA TRP A 123 16.75 35.17 -14.73
C TRP A 123 15.77 34.75 -15.82
N ALA A 124 15.94 35.28 -17.03
CA ALA A 124 15.13 34.89 -18.19
C ALA A 124 15.88 33.88 -19.06
N GLY A 125 15.24 32.76 -19.35
CA GLY A 125 15.88 31.65 -20.04
C GLY A 125 14.91 30.61 -20.60
N TRP A 126 15.50 29.61 -21.23
CA TRP A 126 14.82 28.44 -21.77
C TRP A 126 14.86 27.31 -20.76
N LEU A 127 13.67 26.81 -20.42
CA LEU A 127 13.50 25.58 -19.66
C LEU A 127 13.49 24.39 -20.63
N ASP A 128 14.40 23.44 -20.45
CA ASP A 128 14.49 22.25 -21.30
C ASP A 128 13.48 21.20 -20.83
N ALA A 129 12.26 21.24 -21.40
CA ALA A 129 11.19 20.34 -20.99
C ALA A 129 11.54 18.87 -21.26
N LYS A 130 12.40 18.60 -22.26
CA LYS A 130 12.86 17.25 -22.56
C LYS A 130 13.87 16.77 -21.52
N ALA A 131 14.81 17.61 -21.09
CA ALA A 131 15.73 17.28 -20.00
C ALA A 131 15.00 17.07 -18.68
N ILE A 132 13.98 17.90 -18.39
CA ILE A 132 13.08 17.70 -17.25
C ILE A 132 12.36 16.36 -17.37
N THR A 133 11.75 16.09 -18.53
CA THR A 133 11.05 14.81 -18.77
C THR A 133 12.00 13.63 -18.62
N THR A 134 13.22 13.73 -19.14
CA THR A 134 14.23 12.66 -19.04
C THR A 134 14.64 12.44 -17.59
N SER A 135 14.90 13.52 -16.84
CA SER A 135 15.21 13.46 -15.42
C SER A 135 14.07 12.84 -14.61
N ILE A 136 12.81 13.13 -14.97
CA ILE A 136 11.63 12.54 -14.34
C ILE A 136 11.47 11.07 -14.76
N THR A 137 11.68 10.71 -16.03
CA THR A 137 11.58 9.31 -16.46
C THR A 137 12.69 8.45 -15.86
N ASP A 138 13.88 9.01 -15.69
CA ASP A 138 15.00 8.36 -15.02
C ASP A 138 14.74 8.28 -13.51
N GLY A 139 14.12 9.31 -12.92
CA GLY A 139 13.61 9.31 -11.55
C GLY A 139 12.56 8.23 -11.33
N ILE A 140 11.56 8.13 -12.21
CA ILE A 140 10.54 7.09 -12.22
C ILE A 140 11.18 5.72 -12.44
N ALA A 141 12.12 5.57 -13.38
CA ALA A 141 12.78 4.29 -13.61
C ALA A 141 13.62 3.85 -12.39
N ALA A 142 14.31 4.79 -11.74
CA ALA A 142 15.05 4.56 -10.51
C ALA A 142 14.11 4.23 -9.35
N ALA A 143 13.01 4.98 -9.20
CA ALA A 143 11.96 4.74 -8.22
C ALA A 143 11.33 3.37 -8.42
N LEU A 144 11.04 3.00 -9.67
CA LEU A 144 10.47 1.69 -10.03
C LEU A 144 11.47 0.54 -9.84
N GLN A 145 12.77 0.83 -9.86
CA GLN A 145 13.86 -0.09 -9.53
C GLN A 145 14.22 -0.08 -8.04
N LEU A 146 13.53 0.71 -7.20
CA LEU A 146 13.79 0.72 -5.76
C LEU A 146 13.53 -0.68 -5.19
N ARG A 147 14.62 -1.30 -4.76
CA ARG A 147 14.61 -2.47 -3.91
C ARG A 147 14.88 -2.00 -2.49
N TYR A 148 14.02 -2.42 -1.58
CA TYR A 148 14.18 -2.13 -0.17
C TYR A 148 15.06 -3.22 0.47
N PRO A 149 15.70 -2.97 1.62
CA PRO A 149 16.41 -4.04 2.31
C PRO A 149 15.43 -5.08 2.82
N LYS A 150 15.66 -6.34 2.46
CA LYS A 150 14.87 -7.49 2.94
C LYS A 150 15.07 -7.62 4.46
N PRO A 151 14.00 -7.65 5.27
CA PRO A 151 14.14 -7.75 6.72
C PRO A 151 14.57 -9.16 7.17
N ASP A 152 15.28 -9.25 8.30
CA ASP A 152 15.82 -10.51 8.82
C ASP A 152 14.76 -11.51 9.28
N CYS A 153 13.54 -11.03 9.56
CA CYS A 153 12.42 -11.85 10.01
C CYS A 153 11.80 -12.74 8.92
N VAL A 154 12.18 -12.57 7.66
CA VAL A 154 11.55 -13.32 6.55
C VAL A 154 11.88 -14.80 6.64
N GLY A 155 10.83 -15.62 6.66
CA GLY A 155 10.94 -17.08 6.80
C GLY A 155 11.07 -17.56 8.25
N ALA A 156 11.13 -16.65 9.23
CA ALA A 156 11.01 -17.02 10.63
C ALA A 156 9.58 -17.44 10.98
N SER A 157 9.45 -18.27 12.02
CA SER A 157 8.17 -18.62 12.62
C SER A 157 7.96 -17.89 13.95
N ALA A 158 6.70 -17.67 14.32
CA ALA A 158 6.33 -17.15 15.63
C ALA A 158 5.53 -18.19 16.41
N GLU A 159 5.70 -18.25 17.72
CA GLU A 159 4.95 -19.16 18.59
C GLU A 159 4.17 -18.38 19.65
N LEU A 160 2.91 -18.76 19.86
CA LEU A 160 2.04 -18.21 20.91
C LEU A 160 1.04 -19.28 21.36
N ASN A 161 0.96 -19.53 22.67
CA ASN A 161 0.04 -20.53 23.26
C ASN A 161 0.15 -21.92 22.60
N GLY A 162 1.38 -22.32 22.26
CA GLY A 162 1.67 -23.59 21.58
C GLY A 162 1.27 -23.64 20.10
N VAL A 163 0.66 -22.59 19.54
CA VAL A 163 0.46 -22.47 18.09
C VAL A 163 1.73 -21.89 17.49
N THR A 164 2.26 -22.53 16.45
CA THR A 164 3.36 -21.98 15.66
C THR A 164 2.81 -21.47 14.32
N ILE A 165 3.17 -20.25 13.93
CA ILE A 165 2.80 -19.70 12.62
C ILE A 165 4.05 -19.41 11.79
N GLY A 166 3.91 -19.56 10.48
CA GLY A 166 4.91 -19.14 9.49
C GLY A 166 4.22 -18.56 8.26
N ALA A 167 4.90 -17.68 7.53
CA ALA A 167 4.44 -17.14 6.26
C ALA A 167 5.31 -17.65 5.11
N SER A 168 4.69 -18.02 3.99
CA SER A 168 5.42 -18.29 2.76
C SER A 168 5.87 -16.99 2.09
N PRO A 169 6.90 -17.03 1.21
CA PRO A 169 7.24 -15.89 0.37
C PRO A 169 6.03 -15.45 -0.47
N VAL A 170 5.90 -14.14 -0.68
CA VAL A 170 4.91 -13.59 -1.61
C VAL A 170 5.31 -13.98 -3.04
N ASP A 171 4.40 -14.58 -3.79
CA ASP A 171 4.64 -14.85 -5.20
C ASP A 171 4.93 -13.53 -5.93
N ARG A 172 6.01 -13.45 -6.71
CA ARG A 172 6.51 -12.23 -7.41
C ARG A 172 7.39 -11.27 -6.58
N ASP A 173 7.75 -11.60 -5.34
CA ASP A 173 8.74 -10.85 -4.54
C ASP A 173 8.44 -9.34 -4.45
N VAL A 174 7.15 -8.98 -4.38
CA VAL A 174 6.68 -7.58 -4.29
C VAL A 174 6.60 -7.08 -2.85
N ALA A 175 6.59 -8.00 -1.89
CA ALA A 175 6.62 -7.72 -0.46
C ALA A 175 7.23 -8.91 0.29
N TRP A 176 7.66 -8.66 1.51
CA TRP A 176 8.20 -9.66 2.40
C TRP A 176 7.35 -9.79 3.66
N PRO A 177 6.74 -10.97 3.89
CA PRO A 177 5.97 -11.21 5.09
C PRO A 177 6.89 -11.61 6.24
N CYS A 178 6.63 -11.01 7.40
CA CYS A 178 7.22 -11.36 8.67
C CYS A 178 6.10 -11.65 9.67
N VAL A 179 6.25 -12.73 10.43
CA VAL A 179 5.32 -13.11 11.48
C VAL A 179 5.90 -12.83 12.86
N ALA A 180 5.09 -12.34 13.78
CA ALA A 180 5.48 -12.13 15.17
C ALA A 180 4.31 -12.46 16.12
N ALA A 181 4.64 -12.77 17.37
CA ALA A 181 3.68 -12.81 18.47
C ALA A 181 3.88 -11.58 19.35
N ARG A 182 2.85 -10.73 19.48
CA ARG A 182 2.87 -9.50 20.28
C ARG A 182 1.54 -9.31 21.01
N ASP A 183 1.60 -8.88 22.26
CA ASP A 183 0.42 -8.55 23.07
C ASP A 183 -0.68 -9.63 23.09
N GLY A 184 -0.27 -10.90 23.15
CA GLY A 184 -1.19 -12.04 23.15
C GLY A 184 -1.91 -12.31 21.83
N ARG A 185 -1.44 -11.71 20.73
CA ARG A 185 -1.93 -11.92 19.36
C ARG A 185 -0.77 -12.24 18.42
N PHE A 186 -1.11 -12.75 17.24
CA PHE A 186 -0.17 -12.84 16.13
C PHE A 186 -0.27 -11.62 15.25
N GLU A 187 0.81 -11.28 14.56
CA GLU A 187 0.88 -10.21 13.59
C GLU A 187 1.59 -10.71 12.33
N VAL A 188 1.06 -10.35 11.17
CA VAL A 188 1.78 -10.42 9.89
C VAL A 188 2.13 -9.00 9.47
N ALA A 189 3.42 -8.69 9.48
CA ALA A 189 3.97 -7.47 8.91
C ALA A 189 4.38 -7.73 7.46
N LEU A 190 3.85 -6.95 6.52
CA LEU A 190 4.22 -7.00 5.12
C LEU A 190 5.10 -5.79 4.82
N GLN A 191 6.39 -6.02 4.56
CA GLN A 191 7.28 -4.95 4.13
C GLN A 191 7.31 -4.89 2.60
N SER A 192 7.08 -3.72 2.02
CA SER A 192 7.08 -3.54 0.58
C SER A 192 8.48 -3.74 -0.01
N ASN A 193 8.55 -4.49 -1.12
CA ASN A 193 9.70 -4.64 -2.01
C ASN A 193 9.36 -4.14 -3.42
N SER A 194 8.44 -3.21 -3.52
CA SER A 194 7.99 -2.69 -4.79
C SER A 194 7.74 -1.19 -4.71
N PRO A 195 7.78 -0.49 -5.85
CA PRO A 195 7.43 0.92 -5.93
C PRO A 195 5.92 1.18 -5.92
N TRP A 196 5.10 0.12 -5.98
CA TRP A 196 3.66 0.24 -6.11
C TRP A 196 2.98 0.27 -4.74
N VAL A 197 1.82 0.91 -4.70
CA VAL A 197 0.90 0.84 -3.57
C VAL A 197 0.01 -0.39 -3.73
N TRP A 198 0.06 -1.28 -2.76
CA TRP A 198 -0.75 -2.49 -2.73
C TRP A 198 -1.85 -2.41 -1.68
N LEU A 199 -3.00 -2.98 -1.98
CA LEU A 199 -4.05 -3.27 -1.02
C LEU A 199 -3.82 -4.68 -0.50
N ALA A 200 -3.60 -4.81 0.80
CA ALA A 200 -3.39 -6.09 1.47
C ALA A 200 -4.70 -6.58 2.08
N ARG A 201 -5.05 -7.84 1.79
CA ARG A 201 -6.21 -8.54 2.35
C ARG A 201 -5.80 -9.91 2.84
N THR A 202 -6.57 -10.47 3.77
CA THR A 202 -6.38 -11.85 4.25
C THR A 202 -7.67 -12.65 4.18
N ALA A 203 -7.54 -13.98 4.13
CA ALA A 203 -8.65 -14.92 4.18
C ALA A 203 -8.43 -15.98 5.29
N PRO A 204 -9.30 -16.05 6.32
CA PRO A 204 -10.36 -15.09 6.66
C PRO A 204 -9.87 -13.65 6.86
N ALA A 205 -10.78 -12.69 6.75
CA ALA A 205 -10.45 -11.28 6.94
C ALA A 205 -10.01 -11.04 8.39
N ALA A 206 -8.79 -10.53 8.56
CA ALA A 206 -8.26 -10.08 9.84
C ALA A 206 -8.43 -8.56 9.97
N GLN A 207 -8.53 -8.08 11.21
CA GLN A 207 -8.46 -6.64 11.45
C GLN A 207 -7.09 -6.14 11.01
N SER A 208 -7.07 -4.97 10.40
CA SER A 208 -5.86 -4.43 9.78
C SER A 208 -5.55 -3.07 10.40
N TYR A 209 -4.28 -2.80 10.71
CA TYR A 209 -3.86 -1.53 11.33
C TYR A 209 -3.30 -0.54 10.29
N GLU A 210 -3.18 0.72 10.71
CA GLU A 210 -2.73 1.81 9.86
C GLU A 210 -1.31 1.58 9.32
N ALA A 211 -1.11 1.81 8.03
CA ALA A 211 0.21 2.01 7.45
C ALA A 211 0.74 3.40 7.80
N HIS A 212 2.00 3.48 8.18
CA HIS A 212 2.68 4.73 8.51
C HIS A 212 3.78 4.97 7.48
N GLY A 213 3.42 5.62 6.36
CA GLY A 213 4.38 5.87 5.29
C GLY A 213 5.69 6.44 5.80
N ARG A 214 6.81 5.79 5.42
CA ARG A 214 8.16 6.20 5.84
C ARG A 214 8.57 7.57 5.31
N ASP A 215 7.96 7.99 4.21
CA ASP A 215 8.11 9.29 3.60
C ASP A 215 6.75 10.00 3.45
N LEU A 216 6.82 11.27 3.07
CA LEU A 216 5.63 12.11 2.90
C LEU A 216 4.68 11.52 1.85
N ALA A 217 5.21 10.98 0.75
CA ALA A 217 4.41 10.42 -0.33
C ALA A 217 3.61 9.19 0.13
N GLY A 218 4.24 8.27 0.85
CA GLY A 218 3.60 7.11 1.45
C GLY A 218 2.60 7.50 2.53
N ALA A 219 2.92 8.48 3.38
CA ALA A 219 2.02 8.94 4.45
C ALA A 219 0.75 9.57 3.87
N LEU A 220 0.89 10.39 2.81
CA LEU A 220 -0.22 11.00 2.11
C LEU A 220 -1.07 9.96 1.36
N ALA A 221 -0.44 9.01 0.64
CA ALA A 221 -1.15 7.92 -0.03
C ALA A 221 -1.93 7.05 0.96
N ALA A 222 -1.34 6.69 2.10
CA ALA A 222 -2.02 5.98 3.17
C ALA A 222 -3.19 6.81 3.74
N GLY A 223 -3.00 8.11 3.99
CA GLY A 223 -4.07 8.98 4.46
C GLY A 223 -5.24 9.10 3.49
N ILE A 224 -4.98 9.20 2.18
CA ILE A 224 -6.02 9.19 1.13
C ILE A 224 -6.80 7.87 1.15
N PHE A 225 -6.11 6.73 1.30
CA PHE A 225 -6.76 5.43 1.44
C PHE A 225 -7.69 5.38 2.66
N TYR A 226 -7.20 5.74 3.85
CA TYR A 226 -8.02 5.68 5.07
C TYR A 226 -9.17 6.70 5.06
N GLN A 227 -8.99 7.87 4.45
CA GLN A 227 -10.05 8.87 4.31
C GLN A 227 -11.14 8.42 3.33
N SER A 228 -10.76 7.91 2.15
CA SER A 228 -11.71 7.43 1.13
C SER A 228 -12.51 6.20 1.59
N ARG A 229 -11.93 5.39 2.49
CA ARG A 229 -12.58 4.19 3.02
C ARG A 229 -13.14 4.33 4.44
N ARG A 230 -13.37 5.54 4.95
CA ARG A 230 -13.99 5.75 6.27
C ARG A 230 -15.24 4.88 6.44
N GLY A 231 -15.18 3.91 7.37
CA GLY A 231 -16.26 2.96 7.67
C GLY A 231 -16.25 1.64 6.88
N ARG A 232 -15.26 1.39 6.01
CA ARG A 232 -15.13 0.17 5.17
C ARG A 232 -13.72 -0.46 5.17
N THR A 233 -12.87 -0.14 6.14
CA THR A 233 -11.45 -0.58 6.20
C THR A 233 -11.20 -1.87 6.98
N ASN A 234 -12.24 -2.53 7.49
CA ASN A 234 -12.07 -3.61 8.47
C ASN A 234 -11.35 -4.86 7.91
N ASP A 235 -11.24 -5.00 6.58
CA ASP A 235 -10.69 -6.18 5.91
C ASP A 235 -9.55 -5.88 4.92
N THR A 236 -9.19 -4.61 4.74
CA THR A 236 -8.23 -4.18 3.72
C THR A 236 -7.25 -3.15 4.30
N SER A 237 -5.97 -3.45 4.22
CA SER A 237 -4.86 -2.54 4.53
C SER A 237 -4.22 -1.99 3.27
N VAL A 238 -3.44 -0.93 3.41
CA VAL A 238 -2.60 -0.38 2.35
C VAL A 238 -1.14 -0.63 2.66
N LEU A 239 -0.37 -1.06 1.68
CA LEU A 239 1.07 -1.25 1.73
C LEU A 239 1.69 -0.28 0.73
N VAL A 240 2.21 0.83 1.24
CA VAL A 240 2.85 1.85 0.41
C VAL A 240 4.31 1.48 0.11
N ALA A 241 4.88 2.08 -0.94
CA ALA A 241 6.25 1.80 -1.36
C ALA A 241 7.26 1.99 -0.20
N GLY A 242 8.11 0.99 0.01
CA GLY A 242 9.17 1.02 1.02
C GLY A 242 8.75 0.93 2.48
N ASP A 243 7.45 0.86 2.75
CA ASP A 243 6.90 0.85 4.10
C ASP A 243 6.50 -0.56 4.55
N THR A 244 5.94 -0.67 5.75
CA THR A 244 5.42 -1.89 6.35
C THR A 244 3.99 -1.69 6.81
N THR A 245 3.09 -2.60 6.41
CA THR A 245 1.74 -2.69 6.99
C THR A 245 1.66 -3.89 7.91
N THR A 246 0.92 -3.78 9.02
CA THR A 246 0.79 -4.83 10.03
C THR A 246 -0.66 -5.27 10.16
N ILE A 247 -0.88 -6.59 10.05
CA ILE A 247 -2.19 -7.22 10.11
C ILE A 247 -2.23 -8.13 11.34
N PRO A 248 -2.83 -7.69 12.46
CA PRO A 248 -3.00 -8.51 13.66
C PRO A 248 -4.10 -9.58 13.47
N PHE A 249 -3.95 -10.72 14.11
CA PHE A 249 -5.00 -11.74 14.21
C PHE A 249 -4.87 -12.57 15.47
N ASP A 250 -5.97 -13.20 15.86
CA ASP A 250 -5.99 -14.10 17.01
C ASP A 250 -5.49 -15.50 16.65
N ALA A 251 -4.92 -16.21 17.63
CA ALA A 251 -4.37 -17.56 17.43
C ALA A 251 -5.44 -18.63 17.11
N GLN A 252 -6.71 -18.37 17.41
CA GLN A 252 -7.80 -19.32 17.16
C GLN A 252 -8.30 -19.23 15.71
N HIS A 253 -8.17 -18.08 15.06
CA HIS A 253 -8.63 -17.81 13.70
C HIS A 253 -7.50 -17.21 12.84
N PRO A 254 -6.37 -17.91 12.67
CA PRO A 254 -5.31 -17.41 11.81
C PRO A 254 -5.82 -17.28 10.37
N PRO A 255 -5.51 -16.19 9.66
CA PRO A 255 -5.66 -16.17 8.22
C PRO A 255 -4.80 -17.28 7.62
N THR A 256 -5.26 -17.83 6.51
CA THR A 256 -4.60 -18.94 5.79
C THR A 256 -3.92 -18.46 4.52
N ARG A 257 -4.43 -17.35 3.95
CA ARG A 257 -3.94 -16.72 2.74
C ARG A 257 -3.94 -15.21 2.91
N GLY A 258 -2.96 -14.56 2.31
CA GLY A 258 -2.97 -13.14 2.03
C GLY A 258 -2.94 -12.86 0.54
N GLU A 259 -3.53 -11.74 0.18
CA GLU A 259 -3.62 -11.21 -1.19
C GLU A 259 -3.17 -9.75 -1.17
N LEU A 260 -2.34 -9.40 -2.15
CA LEU A 260 -1.92 -8.05 -2.45
C LEU A 260 -2.49 -7.70 -3.82
N GLN A 261 -3.19 -6.58 -3.92
CA GLN A 261 -3.70 -6.07 -5.18
C GLN A 261 -3.21 -4.64 -5.41
N ILE A 262 -2.62 -4.33 -6.56
CA ILE A 262 -2.16 -2.96 -6.84
C ILE A 262 -3.37 -2.01 -6.87
N ASP A 263 -3.27 -0.90 -6.13
CA ASP A 263 -4.15 0.25 -6.33
C ASP A 263 -3.45 1.23 -7.27
N ALA A 264 -3.84 1.21 -8.54
CA ALA A 264 -3.21 2.04 -9.56
C ALA A 264 -3.40 3.54 -9.26
N GLY A 265 -4.53 3.91 -8.63
CA GLY A 265 -4.83 5.28 -8.28
C GLY A 265 -3.91 5.82 -7.19
N LEU A 266 -3.80 5.08 -6.10
CA LEU A 266 -2.89 5.42 -5.00
C LEU A 266 -1.42 5.32 -5.42
N SER A 267 -1.08 4.37 -6.29
CA SER A 267 0.26 4.25 -6.83
C SER A 267 0.66 5.46 -7.67
N LEU A 268 -0.25 5.99 -8.49
CA LEU A 268 -0.02 7.21 -9.26
C LEU A 268 0.23 8.39 -8.32
N VAL A 269 -0.64 8.55 -7.31
CA VAL A 269 -0.50 9.63 -6.32
C VAL A 269 0.84 9.51 -5.57
N SER A 270 1.21 8.31 -5.13
CA SER A 270 2.45 8.06 -4.41
C SER A 270 3.69 8.39 -5.26
N VAL A 271 3.75 7.91 -6.51
CA VAL A 271 4.85 8.23 -7.42
C VAL A 271 4.92 9.72 -7.70
N MET A 272 3.78 10.36 -7.96
CA MET A 272 3.73 11.80 -8.21
C MET A 272 4.23 12.61 -7.02
N LEU A 273 3.82 12.28 -5.80
CA LEU A 273 4.27 12.98 -4.60
C LEU A 273 5.76 12.75 -4.33
N ALA A 274 6.27 11.55 -4.60
CA ALA A 274 7.71 11.27 -4.51
C ALA A 274 8.50 12.11 -5.52
N GLU A 275 8.01 12.26 -6.76
CA GLU A 275 8.63 13.10 -7.79
C GLU A 275 8.54 14.58 -7.44
N ILE A 276 7.42 15.05 -6.90
CA ILE A 276 7.27 16.43 -6.42
C ILE A 276 8.29 16.71 -5.31
N ASP A 277 8.46 15.79 -4.35
CA ASP A 277 9.48 15.91 -3.31
C ASP A 277 10.90 15.89 -3.91
N ALA A 278 11.20 14.97 -4.83
CA ALA A 278 12.50 14.91 -5.49
C ALA A 278 12.82 16.19 -6.29
N ALA A 279 11.86 16.69 -7.07
CA ALA A 279 11.99 17.93 -7.84
C ALA A 279 12.13 19.15 -6.92
N ALA A 280 11.35 19.21 -5.83
CA ALA A 280 11.46 20.26 -4.82
C ALA A 280 12.86 20.28 -4.19
N ARG A 281 13.41 19.12 -3.85
CA ARG A 281 14.78 19.00 -3.31
C ARG A 281 15.83 19.41 -4.32
N LEU A 282 15.72 18.96 -5.58
CA LEU A 282 16.65 19.31 -6.66
C LEU A 282 16.69 20.84 -6.88
N LEU A 283 15.52 21.47 -6.87
CA LEU A 283 15.35 22.91 -7.09
C LEU A 283 15.43 23.74 -5.81
N ARG A 284 15.64 23.12 -4.64
CA ARG A 284 15.64 23.77 -3.32
C ARG A 284 14.40 24.61 -3.05
N ILE A 285 13.24 24.14 -3.49
CA ILE A 285 11.93 24.75 -3.25
C ILE A 285 11.36 24.12 -1.97
N ASP A 286 11.08 24.92 -0.94
CA ASP A 286 10.30 24.46 0.21
C ASP A 286 8.82 24.53 -0.14
N LEU A 287 8.23 23.38 -0.48
CA LEU A 287 6.80 23.30 -0.78
C LEU A 287 5.91 23.42 0.48
N GLY A 288 6.49 23.54 1.67
CA GLY A 288 5.76 23.64 2.94
C GLY A 288 4.98 22.38 3.33
N LEU A 289 4.98 21.33 2.49
CA LEU A 289 4.22 20.10 2.69
C LEU A 289 4.56 19.38 4.01
N TYR A 290 5.79 19.54 4.49
CA TYR A 290 6.27 18.94 5.74
C TYR A 290 5.84 19.68 7.00
N LYS A 291 5.58 21.00 6.91
CA LYS A 291 5.32 21.84 8.09
C LYS A 291 3.89 21.70 8.61
N ASP A 292 2.95 21.29 7.77
CA ASP A 292 1.54 21.22 8.15
C ASP A 292 0.80 20.09 7.39
N ILE A 293 1.21 18.85 7.66
CA ILE A 293 0.66 17.64 7.03
C ILE A 293 -0.88 17.56 7.16
N SER A 294 -1.44 18.03 8.29
CA SER A 294 -2.88 18.15 8.49
C SER A 294 -3.55 19.12 7.52
N ALA A 295 -2.98 20.31 7.33
CA ALA A 295 -3.50 21.28 6.37
C ALA A 295 -3.29 20.82 4.91
N ALA A 296 -2.23 20.07 4.66
CA ALA A 296 -2.01 19.40 3.37
C ALA A 296 -3.12 18.37 3.12
N PHE A 297 -3.50 17.54 4.10
CA PHE A 297 -4.59 16.57 3.95
C PHE A 297 -5.93 17.21 3.59
N ASP A 298 -6.35 18.28 4.26
CA ASP A 298 -7.60 18.98 3.94
C ASP A 298 -7.59 19.56 2.53
N LYS A 299 -6.44 20.03 2.05
CA LYS A 299 -6.27 20.51 0.67
C LYS A 299 -6.18 19.37 -0.35
N LEU A 300 -5.64 18.21 0.04
CA LEU A 300 -5.50 17.02 -0.81
C LEU A 300 -6.78 16.19 -0.89
N THR A 301 -7.87 16.58 -0.21
CA THR A 301 -9.16 15.89 -0.31
C THR A 301 -9.67 15.82 -1.76
N CYS A 302 -9.31 16.77 -2.64
CA CYS A 302 -9.61 16.67 -4.06
C CYS A 302 -8.92 15.51 -4.78
N LEU A 303 -7.80 14.98 -4.25
CA LEU A 303 -7.14 13.77 -4.78
C LEU A 303 -7.92 12.49 -4.47
N SER A 304 -8.79 12.48 -3.45
CA SER A 304 -9.62 11.29 -3.18
C SER A 304 -10.57 10.99 -4.35
N GLY A 305 -11.20 12.02 -4.92
CA GLY A 305 -12.05 11.89 -6.12
C GLY A 305 -11.26 11.48 -7.38
N VAL A 306 -9.98 11.83 -7.44
CA VAL A 306 -9.05 11.42 -8.50
C VAL A 306 -8.74 9.91 -8.40
N VAL A 307 -8.51 9.39 -7.19
CA VAL A 307 -8.30 7.95 -6.94
C VAL A 307 -9.55 7.14 -7.26
N GLU A 308 -10.74 7.60 -6.88
CA GLU A 308 -12.00 6.93 -7.22
C GLU A 308 -12.25 6.92 -8.74
N GLY A 309 -11.94 8.02 -9.43
CA GLY A 309 -12.02 8.11 -10.89
C GLY A 309 -11.06 7.14 -11.60
N LEU A 310 -9.84 6.96 -11.06
CA LEU A 310 -8.82 6.04 -11.57
C LEU A 310 -9.26 4.57 -11.54
N ASN A 311 -9.93 4.16 -10.47
CA ASN A 311 -10.47 2.79 -10.36
C ASN A 311 -11.61 2.50 -11.36
N GLN A 312 -12.17 3.53 -12.00
CA GLN A 312 -13.17 3.42 -13.07
C GLN A 312 -12.55 3.53 -14.48
N LEU A 313 -11.22 3.62 -14.58
CA LEU A 313 -10.48 3.69 -15.84
C LEU A 313 -10.22 2.30 -16.40
N SER A 314 -11.27 1.68 -16.95
CA SER A 314 -11.13 0.56 -17.86
C SER A 314 -11.69 0.91 -19.24
N GLY A 315 -11.13 0.31 -20.29
CA GLY A 315 -11.61 0.44 -21.67
C GLY A 315 -10.88 1.46 -22.54
N ASN A 316 -11.41 1.67 -23.76
CA ASN A 316 -10.76 2.37 -24.88
C ASN A 316 -10.58 3.89 -24.66
N ASP A 317 -11.22 4.46 -23.62
CA ASP A 317 -11.18 5.90 -23.31
C ASP A 317 -10.15 6.26 -22.22
N PHE A 318 -9.26 5.33 -21.88
CA PHE A 318 -8.26 5.49 -20.82
C PHE A 318 -7.42 6.77 -20.96
N ALA A 319 -6.92 7.07 -22.17
CA ALA A 319 -6.07 8.24 -22.43
C ALA A 319 -6.80 9.58 -22.18
N THR A 320 -8.07 9.69 -22.61
CA THR A 320 -8.88 10.89 -22.42
C THR A 320 -9.18 11.13 -20.94
N LYS A 321 -9.54 10.06 -20.22
CA LYS A 321 -9.84 10.15 -18.78
C LYS A 321 -8.58 10.39 -17.95
N ALA A 322 -7.43 9.85 -18.35
CA ALA A 322 -6.13 10.16 -17.78
C ALA A 322 -5.69 11.62 -17.99
N GLY A 323 -6.02 12.22 -19.14
CA GLY A 323 -5.79 13.64 -19.38
C GLY A 323 -6.65 14.54 -18.47
N ALA A 324 -7.93 14.21 -18.31
CA ALA A 324 -8.83 14.89 -17.37
C ALA A 324 -8.35 14.75 -15.93
N LEU A 325 -7.84 13.58 -15.56
CA LEU A 325 -7.26 13.29 -14.27
C LEU A 325 -6.00 14.11 -13.97
N GLY A 326 -5.07 14.18 -14.94
CA GLY A 326 -3.88 15.02 -14.82
C GLY A 326 -4.26 16.47 -14.56
N ARG A 327 -5.29 16.98 -15.25
CA ARG A 327 -5.83 18.32 -15.00
C ARG A 327 -6.42 18.48 -13.59
N THR A 328 -7.28 17.56 -13.14
CA THR A 328 -7.84 17.62 -11.79
C THR A 328 -6.77 17.53 -10.70
N MET A 329 -5.71 16.73 -10.92
CA MET A 329 -4.56 16.68 -10.02
C MET A 329 -3.80 18.01 -10.00
N ILE A 330 -3.55 18.60 -11.16
CA ILE A 330 -2.90 19.92 -11.27
C ILE A 330 -3.73 20.99 -10.56
N ASP A 331 -5.05 20.99 -10.75
CA ASP A 331 -5.95 21.93 -10.08
C ASP A 331 -5.90 21.73 -8.55
N CYS A 332 -5.84 20.48 -8.10
CA CYS A 332 -5.76 20.12 -6.68
C CYS A 332 -4.42 20.53 -6.05
N LEU A 333 -3.30 20.33 -6.76
CA LEU A 333 -1.96 20.70 -6.31
C LEU A 333 -1.69 22.20 -6.42
N GLY A 334 -2.27 22.87 -7.42
CA GLY A 334 -2.21 24.33 -7.59
C GLY A 334 -2.86 25.07 -6.42
N ALA A 335 -3.88 24.49 -5.79
CA ALA A 335 -4.47 25.01 -4.55
C ALA A 335 -3.53 24.91 -3.33
N ILE A 336 -2.50 24.07 -3.40
CA ILE A 336 -1.53 23.85 -2.30
C ILE A 336 -0.33 24.79 -2.43
N GLY A 337 0.24 24.93 -3.64
CA GLY A 337 1.48 25.67 -3.88
C GLY A 337 1.34 27.15 -4.28
N GLY A 338 0.11 27.69 -4.36
CA GLY A 338 -0.12 29.05 -4.87
C GLY A 338 0.14 29.17 -6.38
N LEU A 339 0.11 30.41 -6.92
CA LEU A 339 0.24 30.68 -8.37
C LEU A 339 1.59 30.19 -8.96
N ALA A 340 2.67 30.37 -8.19
CA ALA A 340 4.02 29.89 -8.49
C ALA A 340 4.13 28.36 -8.53
N GLY A 341 3.62 27.70 -7.49
CA GLY A 341 3.57 26.24 -7.41
C GLY A 341 2.64 25.63 -8.47
N GLY A 342 1.52 26.29 -8.80
CA GLY A 342 0.54 25.78 -9.76
C GLY A 342 1.05 25.68 -11.21
N VAL A 343 1.87 26.64 -11.67
CA VAL A 343 2.47 26.56 -13.01
C VAL A 343 3.55 25.48 -13.08
N PHE A 344 4.39 25.39 -12.05
CA PHE A 344 5.44 24.37 -11.96
C PHE A 344 4.88 22.95 -11.82
N LEU A 345 3.92 22.76 -10.91
CA LEU A 345 3.20 21.49 -10.72
C LEU A 345 2.29 21.15 -11.91
N GLY A 346 1.84 22.17 -12.67
CA GLY A 346 1.09 22.00 -13.92
C GLY A 346 1.89 21.32 -15.03
N VAL A 347 3.14 21.77 -15.24
CA VAL A 347 4.04 21.18 -16.25
C VAL A 347 4.50 19.79 -15.80
N LEU A 348 4.88 19.63 -14.52
CA LEU A 348 5.29 18.33 -13.98
C LEU A 348 4.13 17.31 -13.95
N GLY A 349 2.93 17.74 -13.55
CA GLY A 349 1.79 16.86 -13.37
C GLY A 349 1.27 16.28 -14.69
N GLY A 350 1.31 17.05 -15.78
CA GLY A 350 0.96 16.54 -17.11
C GLY A 350 1.95 15.48 -17.63
N ILE A 351 3.24 15.65 -17.32
CA ILE A 351 4.30 14.71 -17.71
C ILE A 351 4.22 13.42 -16.86
N ILE A 352 4.08 13.54 -15.54
CA ILE A 352 4.00 12.38 -14.64
C ILE A 352 2.75 11.55 -14.93
N ALA A 353 1.59 12.20 -15.11
CA ALA A 353 0.36 11.50 -15.45
C ALA A 353 0.49 10.76 -16.79
N SER A 354 1.06 11.39 -17.83
CA SER A 354 1.24 10.74 -19.13
C SER A 354 2.25 9.59 -19.13
N VAL A 355 3.33 9.68 -18.36
CA VAL A 355 4.31 8.59 -18.18
C VAL A 355 3.72 7.43 -17.39
N PHE A 356 3.02 7.71 -16.29
CA PHE A 356 2.40 6.65 -15.48
C PHE A 356 1.28 5.92 -16.23
N VAL A 357 0.52 6.64 -17.07
CA VAL A 357 -0.54 6.09 -17.93
C VAL A 357 0.05 5.21 -19.03
N SER A 358 1.18 5.61 -19.61
CA SER A 358 1.84 4.85 -20.68
C SER A 358 2.63 3.65 -20.15
N VAL A 359 3.23 3.75 -18.95
CA VAL A 359 4.06 2.69 -18.34
C VAL A 359 3.26 1.83 -17.37
N GLY A 360 2.63 2.42 -16.35
CA GLY A 360 1.94 1.68 -15.28
C GLY A 360 0.66 0.99 -15.75
N GLY A 361 -0.21 1.70 -16.47
CA GLY A 361 -1.49 1.15 -16.95
C GLY A 361 -1.31 0.01 -17.96
N LEU A 362 -0.43 0.20 -18.94
CA LEU A 362 -0.16 -0.80 -19.97
C LEU A 362 0.61 -2.00 -19.42
N TRP A 363 1.61 -1.78 -18.56
CA TRP A 363 2.44 -2.85 -18.00
C TRP A 363 1.65 -3.75 -17.05
N LEU A 364 0.88 -3.18 -16.11
CA LEU A 364 0.18 -3.95 -15.09
C LEU A 364 -0.98 -4.77 -15.67
N THR A 365 -1.69 -4.23 -16.66
CA THR A 365 -2.80 -4.94 -17.32
C THR A 365 -2.30 -6.02 -18.29
N LEU A 366 -1.19 -5.82 -19.00
CA LEU A 366 -0.68 -6.81 -19.96
C LEU A 366 0.09 -7.98 -19.31
N THR A 367 0.75 -7.74 -18.18
CA THR A 367 1.61 -8.74 -17.55
C THR A 367 0.91 -9.58 -16.48
N GLY A 368 -0.34 -9.23 -16.14
CA GLY A 368 -1.07 -9.84 -15.03
C GLY A 368 -0.36 -9.69 -13.69
N GLN A 369 0.51 -8.68 -13.55
CA GLN A 369 1.35 -8.37 -12.37
C GLN A 369 0.59 -7.63 -11.25
N ASN A 370 -0.74 -7.49 -11.37
CA ASN A 370 -1.57 -6.67 -10.48
C ASN A 370 -1.97 -7.35 -9.16
N GLU A 371 -1.74 -8.65 -9.03
CA GLU A 371 -2.06 -9.44 -7.83
C GLU A 371 -0.83 -10.21 -7.35
N ALA A 372 -0.70 -10.40 -6.04
CA ALA A 372 0.29 -11.29 -5.46
C ALA A 372 -0.28 -11.97 -4.22
N PHE A 373 0.23 -13.15 -3.89
CA PHE A 373 -0.32 -14.01 -2.85
C PHE A 373 0.77 -14.57 -1.95
N PHE A 374 0.41 -14.79 -0.69
CA PHE A 374 1.18 -15.56 0.25
C PHE A 374 0.25 -16.41 1.11
N THR A 375 0.80 -17.41 1.77
CA THR A 375 0.07 -18.30 2.68
C THR A 375 0.61 -18.15 4.08
N ILE A 376 -0.27 -18.31 5.06
CA ILE A 376 0.08 -18.37 6.47
C ILE A 376 -0.27 -19.77 6.95
N ASN A 377 0.76 -20.49 7.39
CA ASN A 377 0.63 -21.84 7.91
C ASN A 377 0.62 -21.76 9.42
N ALA A 378 -0.45 -22.26 10.04
CA ALA A 378 -0.54 -22.42 11.48
C ALA A 378 -0.43 -23.90 11.84
N THR A 379 0.58 -24.26 12.62
CA THR A 379 0.73 -25.60 13.18
C THR A 379 0.26 -25.60 14.63
N ARG A 380 -0.72 -26.45 14.91
CA ARG A 380 -1.21 -26.70 16.28
C ARG A 380 -0.75 -28.09 16.71
N PRO A 381 0.10 -28.22 17.74
CA PRO A 381 0.65 -29.51 18.17
C PRO A 381 -0.44 -30.47 18.69
N ASN A 382 -1.61 -29.95 19.03
CA ASN A 382 -2.77 -30.70 19.50
C ASN A 382 -3.99 -30.55 18.58
N ALA A 383 -3.81 -30.34 17.28
CA ALA A 383 -4.94 -30.34 16.34
C ALA A 383 -5.38 -31.78 16.00
N ALA A 384 -6.68 -31.98 15.93
CA ALA A 384 -7.28 -33.15 15.29
C ALA A 384 -7.27 -32.97 13.77
N THR A 385 -6.89 -34.01 13.04
CA THR A 385 -6.96 -34.09 11.57
C THR A 385 -7.67 -35.38 11.19
N GLU A 386 -8.11 -35.52 9.93
CA GLU A 386 -8.71 -36.77 9.45
C GLU A 386 -7.79 -38.00 9.58
N ASN A 387 -6.48 -37.77 9.76
CA ASN A 387 -5.47 -38.80 9.85
C ASN A 387 -5.03 -39.12 11.28
N GLY A 388 -5.28 -38.23 12.24
CA GLY A 388 -4.70 -38.40 13.57
C GLY A 388 -4.80 -37.19 14.50
N TYR A 389 -4.33 -37.39 15.73
CA TYR A 389 -4.24 -36.40 16.79
C TYR A 389 -2.87 -36.49 17.46
N ARG A 390 -2.19 -35.35 17.61
CA ARG A 390 -0.79 -35.29 18.08
C ARG A 390 0.09 -36.21 17.22
N ARG A 391 0.82 -37.14 17.85
CA ARG A 391 1.70 -38.12 17.20
C ARG A 391 1.01 -39.43 16.84
N ILE A 392 -0.30 -39.57 17.12
CA ILE A 392 -1.05 -40.81 16.92
C ILE A 392 -1.90 -40.68 15.67
N THR A 393 -1.81 -41.65 14.77
CA THR A 393 -2.52 -41.66 13.49
C THR A 393 -3.36 -42.92 13.34
N LEU A 394 -4.40 -42.84 12.51
CA LEU A 394 -5.11 -44.03 12.03
C LEU A 394 -4.10 -44.98 11.36
N GLY A 395 -4.32 -46.29 11.53
CA GLY A 395 -3.42 -47.34 11.03
C GLY A 395 -2.14 -47.55 11.85
N MET A 396 -1.86 -46.73 12.86
CA MET A 396 -0.68 -46.89 13.71
C MET A 396 -0.74 -48.21 14.51
N SER A 397 0.39 -48.90 14.67
CA SER A 397 0.43 -50.15 15.42
C SER A 397 0.26 -49.92 16.93
N VAL A 398 -0.30 -50.90 17.64
CA VAL A 398 -0.44 -50.83 19.10
C VAL A 398 0.88 -50.53 19.81
N LYS A 399 1.97 -51.13 19.33
CA LYS A 399 3.32 -50.95 19.90
C LYS A 399 3.76 -49.48 19.84
N ASP A 400 3.52 -48.82 18.71
CA ASP A 400 3.95 -47.44 18.49
C ASP A 400 3.10 -46.46 19.31
N VAL A 401 1.79 -46.73 19.42
CA VAL A 401 0.90 -45.93 20.29
C VAL A 401 1.33 -46.03 21.76
N LEU A 402 1.62 -47.24 22.25
CA LEU A 402 2.06 -47.44 23.64
C LEU A 402 3.39 -46.73 23.93
N ALA A 403 4.30 -46.66 22.95
CA ALA A 403 5.54 -45.90 23.07
C ALA A 403 5.30 -44.38 23.18
N ILE A 404 4.20 -43.87 22.62
CA ILE A 404 3.80 -42.46 22.71
C ILE A 404 3.08 -42.16 24.05
N LEU A 405 2.24 -43.07 24.54
CA LEU A 405 1.36 -42.84 25.71
C LEU A 405 1.98 -43.21 27.07
N SER A 406 3.10 -43.93 27.11
CA SER A 406 3.73 -44.37 28.37
C SER A 406 4.07 -43.21 29.32
N PRO A 407 3.76 -43.28 30.63
CA PRO A 407 3.23 -44.43 31.38
C PRO A 407 1.69 -44.45 31.54
N ILE A 408 0.96 -43.55 30.89
CA ILE A 408 -0.45 -43.27 31.15
C ILE A 408 -1.33 -44.06 30.17
N VAL A 409 -1.62 -45.32 30.48
CA VAL A 409 -2.63 -46.07 29.73
C VAL A 409 -3.37 -47.05 30.64
N ARG A 410 -4.67 -46.82 30.87
CA ARG A 410 -5.58 -47.94 31.18
C ARG A 410 -5.90 -48.62 29.86
N ASP A 411 -5.69 -49.92 29.83
CA ASP A 411 -5.87 -50.79 28.68
C ASP A 411 -7.09 -51.67 28.93
N THR A 412 -8.20 -51.34 28.29
CA THR A 412 -9.46 -52.06 28.45
C THR A 412 -9.84 -52.73 27.14
N THR A 413 -10.32 -53.97 27.23
CA THR A 413 -10.97 -54.64 26.10
C THR A 413 -12.45 -54.30 26.15
N TYR A 414 -12.96 -53.65 25.10
CA TYR A 414 -14.35 -53.20 25.00
C TYR A 414 -15.05 -53.94 23.83
N TYR A 415 -16.30 -54.37 24.02
CA TYR A 415 -17.13 -55.10 23.04
C TYR A 415 -16.45 -56.27 22.29
N SER A 416 -15.55 -57.01 22.93
CA SER A 416 -14.82 -58.19 22.41
C SER A 416 -13.92 -58.02 21.17
N HIS A 417 -14.00 -56.89 20.45
CA HIS A 417 -13.25 -56.64 19.20
C HIS A 417 -12.44 -55.33 19.20
N CYS A 418 -12.55 -54.54 20.27
CA CYS A 418 -11.82 -53.29 20.43
C CYS A 418 -10.91 -53.34 21.66
N ARG A 419 -9.70 -52.83 21.49
CA ARG A 419 -8.81 -52.46 22.59
C ARG A 419 -8.81 -50.94 22.69
N VAL A 420 -9.09 -50.40 23.87
CA VAL A 420 -9.15 -48.97 24.12
C VAL A 420 -8.03 -48.58 25.06
N LEU A 421 -7.20 -47.66 24.61
CA LEU A 421 -6.15 -47.05 25.41
C LEU A 421 -6.62 -45.66 25.82
N SER A 422 -6.83 -45.43 27.11
CA SER A 422 -7.31 -44.14 27.62
C SER A 422 -6.56 -43.72 28.88
N ASP A 423 -6.48 -42.41 29.10
CA ASP A 423 -5.97 -41.83 30.35
C ASP A 423 -7.04 -41.79 31.45
N GLN A 424 -8.33 -41.74 31.10
CA GLN A 424 -9.49 -41.78 32.01
C GLN A 424 -10.72 -42.43 31.33
N PRO A 425 -11.00 -43.73 31.50
CA PRO A 425 -12.08 -44.41 30.76
C PRO A 425 -13.50 -44.09 31.28
N ASP A 426 -13.61 -43.38 32.40
CA ASP A 426 -14.88 -43.21 33.13
C ASP A 426 -15.54 -41.84 32.87
N ARG A 427 -14.94 -40.93 32.08
CA ARG A 427 -15.60 -39.67 31.71
C ARG A 427 -15.95 -39.59 30.23
N VAL A 428 -17.07 -38.91 30.00
CA VAL A 428 -17.58 -38.56 28.68
C VAL A 428 -16.60 -37.54 28.06
N TYR A 429 -16.14 -37.80 26.83
CA TYR A 429 -15.18 -37.00 26.04
C TYR A 429 -13.71 -37.07 26.48
N ASP A 430 -13.27 -38.10 27.20
CA ASP A 430 -11.84 -38.27 27.51
C ASP A 430 -11.02 -38.71 26.29
N PHE A 431 -9.70 -38.52 26.38
CA PHE A 431 -8.80 -38.96 25.33
C PHE A 431 -8.77 -40.50 25.29
N SER A 432 -9.10 -41.06 24.13
CA SER A 432 -9.12 -42.50 23.94
C SER A 432 -8.62 -42.88 22.55
N VAL A 433 -7.85 -43.97 22.48
CA VAL A 433 -7.36 -44.55 21.23
C VAL A 433 -7.97 -45.93 21.07
N TRP A 434 -8.74 -46.09 20.00
CA TRP A 434 -9.47 -47.32 19.67
C TRP A 434 -8.67 -48.12 18.67
N ILE A 435 -8.46 -49.40 19.00
CA ILE A 435 -7.63 -50.33 18.25
C ILE A 435 -8.50 -51.54 17.89
N ASP A 436 -8.55 -51.85 16.60
CA ASP A 436 -9.13 -53.10 16.09
C ASP A 436 -8.22 -54.26 16.53
N THR A 437 -8.74 -55.17 17.36
CA THR A 437 -7.93 -56.27 17.92
C THR A 437 -7.54 -57.32 16.89
N ALA A 438 -8.30 -57.45 15.80
CA ALA A 438 -7.99 -58.39 14.72
C ALA A 438 -6.87 -57.86 13.82
N LYS A 439 -6.85 -56.55 13.55
CA LYS A 439 -5.84 -55.91 12.71
C LYS A 439 -4.63 -55.40 13.49
N GLY A 440 -4.77 -55.14 14.79
CA GLY A 440 -3.71 -54.61 15.65
C GLY A 440 -3.31 -53.17 15.33
N VAL A 441 -4.24 -52.36 14.80
CA VAL A 441 -4.00 -50.97 14.39
C VAL A 441 -5.06 -50.02 14.93
N VAL A 442 -4.69 -48.74 15.08
CA VAL A 442 -5.61 -47.66 15.46
C VAL A 442 -6.68 -47.48 14.38
N THR A 443 -7.94 -47.55 14.78
CA THR A 443 -9.10 -47.30 13.89
C THR A 443 -9.93 -46.10 14.33
N GLY A 444 -9.72 -45.59 15.55
CA GLY A 444 -10.37 -44.38 16.01
C GLY A 444 -9.61 -43.66 17.10
N ILE A 445 -9.78 -42.35 17.17
CA ILE A 445 -9.23 -41.51 18.24
C ILE A 445 -10.33 -40.56 18.72
N GLU A 446 -10.66 -40.60 20.00
CA GLU A 446 -11.49 -39.58 20.65
C GLU A 446 -10.56 -38.57 21.32
N THR A 447 -10.75 -37.29 20.99
CA THR A 447 -9.87 -36.23 21.49
C THR A 447 -10.42 -35.60 22.75
N PRO A 448 -9.55 -35.09 23.67
CA PRO A 448 -10.01 -34.55 24.94
C PRO A 448 -10.74 -33.20 24.77
N PRO A 449 -11.45 -32.72 25.80
CA PRO A 449 -12.10 -31.41 25.80
C PRO A 449 -11.14 -30.27 25.44
N GLY A 450 -11.65 -29.26 24.74
CA GLY A 450 -10.87 -28.15 24.20
C GLY A 450 -10.09 -28.45 22.92
N THR A 451 -10.14 -29.69 22.40
CA THR A 451 -9.49 -30.02 21.12
C THR A 451 -10.16 -29.29 19.96
N THR A 452 -9.33 -28.67 19.12
CA THR A 452 -9.71 -28.09 17.83
C THR A 452 -9.02 -28.85 16.70
N THR A 453 -9.54 -28.70 15.49
CA THR A 453 -8.91 -29.23 14.28
C THR A 453 -7.81 -28.31 13.79
N ASP A 454 -7.09 -28.74 12.76
CA ASP A 454 -6.15 -27.93 11.99
C ASP A 454 -6.82 -26.71 11.34
N ARG A 455 -8.14 -26.73 11.17
CA ARG A 455 -8.96 -25.58 10.72
C ARG A 455 -9.53 -24.72 11.85
N GLY A 456 -9.13 -24.98 13.08
CA GLY A 456 -9.53 -24.19 14.25
C GLY A 456 -10.99 -24.31 14.70
N VAL A 457 -11.72 -25.29 14.18
CA VAL A 457 -13.06 -25.67 14.67
C VAL A 457 -12.99 -26.98 15.46
N GLY A 458 -13.84 -27.17 16.46
CA GLY A 458 -13.82 -28.32 17.36
C GLY A 458 -14.74 -28.10 18.56
N ASP A 459 -14.28 -28.48 19.75
CA ASP A 459 -15.07 -28.33 20.98
C ASP A 459 -15.53 -26.87 21.19
N GLY A 460 -16.83 -26.68 21.40
CA GLY A 460 -17.50 -25.38 21.54
C GLY A 460 -17.83 -24.66 20.22
N SER A 461 -17.46 -25.21 19.06
CA SER A 461 -17.80 -24.59 17.77
C SER A 461 -19.27 -24.79 17.40
N THR A 462 -19.89 -23.81 16.76
CA THR A 462 -21.25 -23.99 16.20
C THR A 462 -21.21 -24.84 14.93
N PRO A 463 -22.30 -25.56 14.60
CA PRO A 463 -22.44 -26.28 13.34
C PRO A 463 -22.10 -25.45 12.10
N ALA A 464 -22.55 -24.20 12.05
CA ALA A 464 -22.30 -23.29 10.94
C ALA A 464 -20.80 -23.00 10.74
N ARG A 465 -20.03 -22.85 11.83
CA ARG A 465 -18.58 -22.63 11.76
C ARG A 465 -17.85 -23.86 11.23
N ILE A 466 -18.25 -25.06 11.66
CA ILE A 466 -17.67 -26.32 11.16
C ILE A 466 -17.95 -26.46 9.68
N ILE A 467 -19.20 -26.20 9.24
CA ILE A 467 -19.58 -26.26 7.83
C ILE A 467 -18.75 -25.27 7.01
N ALA A 468 -18.65 -24.01 7.45
CA ALA A 468 -17.87 -23.00 6.76
C ALA A 468 -16.39 -23.39 6.62
N ALA A 469 -15.81 -24.01 7.64
CA ALA A 469 -14.41 -24.43 7.63
C ALA A 469 -14.11 -25.57 6.63
N TYR A 470 -15.08 -26.44 6.32
CA TYR A 470 -14.84 -27.68 5.56
C TYR A 470 -15.59 -27.78 4.22
N ASN A 471 -16.67 -27.03 3.98
CA ASN A 471 -17.56 -27.22 2.83
C ASN A 471 -16.87 -27.04 1.44
N ALA A 472 -15.79 -26.26 1.38
CA ALA A 472 -15.07 -26.03 0.13
C ALA A 472 -14.55 -27.36 -0.48
N ASP A 473 -13.99 -28.24 0.35
CA ASP A 473 -13.20 -29.40 -0.08
C ASP A 473 -13.60 -30.73 0.61
N HIS A 474 -14.56 -30.71 1.53
CA HIS A 474 -15.08 -31.89 2.21
C HIS A 474 -16.58 -32.08 1.96
N THR A 475 -17.03 -33.33 1.94
CA THR A 475 -18.45 -33.67 2.07
C THR A 475 -18.86 -33.60 3.53
N ILE A 476 -20.04 -33.05 3.79
CA ILE A 476 -20.56 -32.86 5.15
C ILE A 476 -21.85 -33.65 5.30
N GLU A 477 -21.90 -34.51 6.30
CA GLU A 477 -23.09 -35.26 6.69
C GLU A 477 -23.55 -34.79 8.07
N GLN A 478 -24.83 -34.45 8.21
CA GLN A 478 -25.44 -34.07 9.48
C GLN A 478 -26.53 -35.09 9.83
N GLY A 479 -26.58 -35.53 11.08
CA GLY A 479 -27.63 -36.42 11.52
C GLY A 479 -27.32 -37.13 12.83
N ALA A 480 -28.23 -38.01 13.22
CA ALA A 480 -28.06 -38.93 14.33
C ALA A 480 -27.02 -40.00 13.97
N ILE A 481 -25.93 -40.07 14.73
CA ILE A 481 -24.81 -40.99 14.46
C ILE A 481 -24.51 -41.80 15.74
N GLY A 482 -24.10 -43.06 15.56
CA GLY A 482 -23.84 -44.02 16.63
C GLY A 482 -25.08 -44.84 17.02
N GLY A 483 -24.88 -45.89 17.83
CA GLY A 483 -25.96 -46.81 18.23
C GLY A 483 -27.09 -46.15 19.04
N GLN A 484 -26.82 -45.00 19.65
CA GLN A 484 -27.78 -44.22 20.43
C GLN A 484 -28.34 -42.99 19.70
N GLY A 485 -27.91 -42.72 18.46
CA GLY A 485 -28.49 -41.67 17.61
C GLY A 485 -28.20 -40.24 18.03
N SER A 486 -27.04 -39.95 18.63
CA SER A 486 -26.67 -38.58 19.01
C SER A 486 -26.46 -37.70 17.77
N PRO A 487 -26.94 -36.45 17.73
CA PRO A 487 -26.69 -35.57 16.61
C PRO A 487 -25.19 -35.29 16.46
N ALA A 488 -24.68 -35.35 15.24
CA ALA A 488 -23.28 -35.10 14.94
C ALA A 488 -23.09 -34.56 13.51
N ILE A 489 -21.91 -33.98 13.27
CA ILE A 489 -21.45 -33.55 11.94
C ILE A 489 -20.25 -34.42 11.58
N ILE A 490 -20.33 -35.13 10.46
CA ILE A 490 -19.18 -35.84 9.89
C ILE A 490 -18.66 -35.04 8.70
N VAL A 491 -17.35 -34.83 8.67
CA VAL A 491 -16.65 -34.24 7.52
C VAL A 491 -15.70 -35.28 6.94
N ARG A 492 -15.73 -35.42 5.61
CA ARG A 492 -14.88 -36.35 4.86
C ARG A 492 -14.28 -35.62 3.67
N SER A 493 -12.98 -35.76 3.45
CA SER A 493 -12.34 -35.24 2.25
C SER A 493 -13.05 -35.72 0.97
N LYS A 494 -13.37 -34.80 0.05
CA LYS A 494 -14.00 -35.14 -1.25
C LYS A 494 -13.10 -36.01 -2.13
N THR A 495 -11.80 -36.01 -1.86
CA THR A 495 -10.79 -36.71 -2.66
C THR A 495 -10.34 -38.03 -2.05
N ALA A 496 -10.70 -38.31 -0.80
CA ALA A 496 -10.28 -39.54 -0.12
C ALA A 496 -11.08 -40.75 -0.61
N THR A 497 -10.37 -41.81 -1.02
CA THR A 497 -10.99 -43.10 -1.34
C THR A 497 -11.27 -43.94 -0.09
N ASP A 498 -10.53 -43.69 0.98
CA ASP A 498 -10.68 -44.40 2.25
C ASP A 498 -11.75 -43.72 3.12
N ARG A 499 -12.89 -44.39 3.28
CA ARG A 499 -14.00 -43.91 4.11
C ARG A 499 -13.73 -44.03 5.62
N THR A 500 -12.60 -44.57 6.04
CA THR A 500 -12.23 -44.63 7.45
C THR A 500 -11.51 -43.37 7.91
N HIS A 501 -11.11 -42.48 7.01
CA HIS A 501 -10.49 -41.20 7.33
C HIS A 501 -11.55 -40.09 7.33
N PHE A 502 -11.99 -39.68 8.51
CA PHE A 502 -12.96 -38.61 8.68
C PHE A 502 -12.87 -38.00 10.07
N LEU A 503 -13.41 -36.79 10.21
CA LEU A 503 -13.63 -36.14 11.50
C LEU A 503 -15.13 -36.18 11.83
N CYS A 504 -15.46 -36.47 13.08
CA CYS A 504 -16.82 -36.44 13.60
C CYS A 504 -16.92 -35.51 14.79
N PHE A 505 -17.84 -34.56 14.72
CA PHE A 505 -18.13 -33.57 15.75
C PHE A 505 -19.47 -33.93 16.40
N PRO A 506 -19.51 -34.50 17.61
CA PRO A 506 -20.76 -34.70 18.33
C PRO A 506 -21.39 -33.35 18.64
N ILE A 507 -22.70 -33.20 18.52
CA ILE A 507 -23.42 -31.98 18.91
C ILE A 507 -24.03 -32.20 20.28
N LYS A 508 -23.62 -31.37 21.23
CA LYS A 508 -24.06 -31.37 22.62
C LYS A 508 -25.48 -30.79 22.72
N GLU A 509 -26.11 -30.97 23.88
CA GLU A 509 -27.46 -30.45 24.16
C GLU A 509 -27.55 -28.92 24.05
N ASP A 510 -26.44 -28.21 24.24
CA ASP A 510 -26.34 -26.75 24.08
C ASP A 510 -26.28 -26.29 22.62
N GLY A 511 -26.31 -27.23 21.66
CA GLY A 511 -26.25 -26.98 20.22
C GLY A 511 -24.83 -26.75 19.69
N ASN A 512 -23.81 -26.75 20.54
CA ASN A 512 -22.42 -26.62 20.12
C ASN A 512 -21.77 -28.00 19.93
N ALA A 513 -20.73 -28.05 19.11
CA ALA A 513 -19.94 -29.26 18.95
C ALA A 513 -19.14 -29.60 20.21
N GLY A 514 -19.01 -30.89 20.51
CA GLY A 514 -18.00 -31.43 21.42
C GLY A 514 -16.66 -31.63 20.72
N PRO A 515 -15.69 -32.26 21.41
CA PRO A 515 -14.38 -32.56 20.85
C PRO A 515 -14.49 -33.43 19.60
N PRO A 516 -13.69 -33.15 18.55
CA PRO A 516 -13.70 -33.99 17.36
C PRO A 516 -13.20 -35.41 17.67
N SER A 517 -13.83 -36.39 17.03
CA SER A 517 -13.36 -37.77 16.97
C SER A 517 -12.83 -38.05 15.56
N ILE A 518 -11.84 -38.93 15.43
CA ILE A 518 -11.12 -39.21 14.19
C ILE A 518 -11.33 -40.67 13.83
N GLY A 519 -11.75 -40.93 12.59
CA GLY A 519 -11.97 -42.26 12.02
C GLY A 519 -13.13 -43.07 12.60
N ARG A 520 -13.79 -42.53 13.62
CA ARG A 520 -14.97 -43.11 14.27
C ARG A 520 -15.92 -41.99 14.70
N PRO A 521 -17.25 -42.20 14.69
CA PRO A 521 -18.15 -41.30 15.38
C PRO A 521 -18.10 -41.49 16.89
N TYR A 522 -18.16 -40.38 17.62
CA TYR A 522 -18.23 -40.38 19.08
C TYR A 522 -19.31 -41.34 19.61
N ALA A 523 -18.98 -42.12 20.65
CA ALA A 523 -19.86 -43.12 21.28
C ALA A 523 -20.37 -44.25 20.34
N SER A 524 -19.71 -44.47 19.19
CA SER A 524 -19.92 -45.68 18.39
C SER A 524 -19.40 -46.90 19.15
N GLU A 525 -20.16 -47.99 19.17
CA GLU A 525 -19.82 -49.22 19.90
C GLU A 525 -18.81 -50.13 19.17
N GLY A 526 -18.41 -49.82 17.93
CA GLY A 526 -17.63 -50.74 17.08
C GLY A 526 -16.36 -50.14 16.47
N CYS A 527 -15.29 -50.96 16.43
CA CYS A 527 -14.09 -50.78 15.59
C CYS A 527 -14.38 -51.33 14.18
#